data_AF-A0ABD1M208-F1
#
_entry.id   AF-A0ABD1M208-F1
#
_cell.length_a   1.000
_cell.length_b   1.000
_cell.length_c   1.000
_cell.angle_alpha   90.00
_cell.angle_beta   90.00
_cell.angle_gamma   90.00
#
_symmetry.space_group_name_H-M   'P 1'
#
loop_
_entity.id
_entity.type
_entity.pdbx_description
1 polymer ?
#
loop_
_entity_poly.entity_id
_entity_poly.type
_entity_poly.pdbx_seq_one_letter_code
_entity_poly.pdbx_strand_id
1 'polypeptide(L)'
;MDIANKNAANRAKLVIPHILGSKTLARKKDELEMIHGREFSRAEMYQLSHKKPDGTFVNEEARELHEKLQEGSENEVFMRVCGKEHPGYIRGMGLGVSPSQIVGSSSSATSSTTSFESNERMEQMQAEIESLKTQVAEIDSLKAQVTEVDVLKQQIAFLMQRTPDLESPINKRSSEGSHIPERGNSPATI
;
A
#
# COMPACT_ATOMS: atom_id res chain seq x y z
N MET A 1 36.21 23.08 17.15
CA MET A 1 35.73 23.45 15.79
C MET A 1 34.22 23.47 15.80
N ASP A 2 33.67 24.64 15.49
CA ASP A 2 32.23 24.87 15.27
C ASP A 2 31.66 23.89 14.23
N ILE A 3 30.43 23.43 14.41
CA ILE A 3 29.75 22.46 13.52
C ILE A 3 29.69 23.02 12.09
N ALA A 4 29.46 24.33 11.95
CA ALA A 4 29.43 25.02 10.65
C ALA A 4 30.76 24.88 9.90
N ASN A 5 31.89 25.08 10.59
CA ASN A 5 33.22 24.99 10.00
C ASN A 5 33.59 23.56 9.59
N LYS A 6 33.18 22.56 10.38
CA LYS A 6 33.34 21.14 10.02
C LYS A 6 32.53 20.80 8.78
N ASN A 7 31.28 21.26 8.70
CA ASN A 7 30.42 21.01 7.55
C ASN A 7 30.95 21.69 6.29
N ALA A 8 31.44 22.93 6.38
CA ALA A 8 32.08 23.64 5.27
C ALA A 8 33.34 22.90 4.78
N ALA A 9 34.21 22.46 5.70
CA ALA A 9 35.41 21.69 5.36
C ALA A 9 35.06 20.34 4.72
N ASN A 10 33.99 19.67 5.17
CA ASN A 10 33.54 18.42 4.55
C ASN A 10 32.89 18.67 3.18
N ARG A 11 32.15 19.76 3.01
CA ARG A 11 31.57 20.15 1.72
C ARG A 11 32.66 20.46 0.69
N ALA A 12 33.76 21.08 1.10
CA ALA A 12 34.91 21.33 0.23
C ALA A 12 35.59 20.06 -0.29
N LYS A 13 35.40 18.90 0.37
CA LYS A 13 35.89 17.59 -0.10
C LYS A 13 34.98 16.97 -1.17
N LEU A 14 33.80 17.52 -1.42
CA LEU A 14 32.89 17.03 -2.45
C LEU A 14 33.34 17.56 -3.82
N VAL A 15 34.23 16.80 -4.45
CA VAL A 15 34.86 17.13 -5.73
C VAL A 15 33.85 17.13 -6.87
N ILE A 16 32.97 16.12 -6.92
CA ILE A 16 31.93 15.97 -7.96
C ILE A 16 30.55 16.05 -7.32
N PRO A 17 29.92 17.24 -7.26
CA PRO A 17 28.60 17.40 -6.68
C PRO A 17 27.48 16.96 -7.64
N HIS A 18 26.47 16.29 -7.10
CA HIS A 18 25.23 16.00 -7.82
C HIS A 18 24.27 17.20 -7.77
N ILE A 19 23.35 17.30 -8.74
CA ILE A 19 22.43 18.44 -8.89
C ILE A 19 20.94 18.11 -8.71
N LEU A 20 20.60 16.92 -8.21
CA LEU A 20 19.21 16.55 -7.89
C LEU A 20 18.65 17.29 -6.65
N GLY A 21 19.44 18.17 -6.03
CA GLY A 21 19.10 18.87 -4.80
C GLY A 21 18.88 17.87 -3.66
N SER A 22 17.77 18.04 -2.92
CA SER A 22 17.39 17.16 -1.82
C SER A 22 16.81 15.81 -2.27
N LYS A 23 16.61 15.59 -3.57
CA LYS A 23 16.10 14.31 -4.08
C LYS A 23 17.24 13.30 -4.16
N THR A 24 17.01 12.10 -3.64
CA THR A 24 17.97 11.00 -3.73
C THR A 24 18.00 10.42 -5.14
N LEU A 25 19.13 9.84 -5.52
CA LEU A 25 19.27 9.09 -6.78
C LEU A 25 18.24 7.96 -6.90
N ALA A 26 17.96 7.25 -5.79
CA ALA A 26 16.96 6.18 -5.72
C ALA A 26 15.58 6.66 -6.17
N ARG A 27 15.07 7.70 -5.51
CA ARG A 27 13.75 8.25 -5.84
C ARG A 27 13.67 8.76 -7.27
N LYS A 28 14.74 9.40 -7.74
CA LYS A 28 14.79 9.90 -9.11
C LYS A 28 14.77 8.76 -10.12
N LYS A 29 15.46 7.65 -9.82
CA LYS A 29 15.46 6.43 -10.62
C LYS A 29 14.05 5.83 -10.67
N ASP A 30 13.42 5.58 -9.52
CA ASP A 30 12.07 5.01 -9.44
C ASP A 30 11.05 5.85 -10.23
N GLU A 31 11.10 7.17 -10.10
CA GLU A 31 10.25 8.09 -10.89
C GLU A 31 10.45 7.90 -12.40
N LEU A 32 11.69 7.78 -12.86
CA LEU A 32 12.01 7.60 -14.27
C LEU A 32 11.61 6.22 -14.78
N GLU A 33 11.81 5.17 -14.00
CA GLU A 33 11.40 3.81 -14.36
C GLU A 33 9.87 3.69 -14.45
N MET A 34 9.12 4.34 -13.55
CA MET A 34 7.65 4.41 -13.65
C MET A 34 7.17 5.17 -14.89
N ILE A 35 7.82 6.30 -15.22
CA ILE A 35 7.42 7.14 -16.37
C ILE A 35 7.75 6.46 -17.69
N HIS A 36 8.93 5.83 -17.79
CA HIS A 36 9.44 5.29 -19.05
C HIS A 36 9.20 3.78 -19.21
N GLY A 37 8.79 3.07 -18.15
CA GLY A 37 8.53 1.62 -18.18
C GLY A 37 9.76 0.77 -18.48
N ARG A 38 10.96 1.30 -18.25
CA ARG A 38 12.24 0.62 -18.49
C ARG A 38 13.20 0.86 -17.34
N GLU A 39 14.15 -0.03 -17.16
CA GLU A 39 15.22 0.16 -16.19
C GLU A 39 16.19 1.26 -16.64
N PHE A 40 16.68 2.04 -15.66
CA PHE A 40 17.72 3.02 -15.86
C PHE A 40 19.07 2.51 -15.36
N SER A 41 20.03 2.65 -16.25
CA SER A 41 21.41 2.22 -16.08
C SER A 41 22.20 3.20 -15.17
N ARG A 42 23.30 2.77 -14.55
CA ARG A 42 24.16 3.63 -13.70
C ARG A 42 24.75 4.81 -14.47
N ALA A 43 25.17 4.60 -15.71
CA ALA A 43 25.73 5.63 -16.57
C ALA A 43 24.66 6.67 -16.96
N GLU A 44 23.43 6.22 -17.27
CA GLU A 44 22.29 7.12 -17.50
C GLU A 44 21.96 7.92 -16.24
N MET A 45 21.88 7.24 -15.08
CA MET A 45 21.63 7.90 -13.79
C MET A 45 22.73 8.90 -13.44
N TYR A 46 23.99 8.60 -13.76
CA TYR A 46 25.10 9.53 -13.59
C TYR A 46 24.91 10.78 -14.44
N GLN A 47 24.58 10.60 -15.72
CA GLN A 47 24.37 11.71 -16.64
C GLN A 47 23.21 12.61 -16.17
N LEU A 48 22.08 12.02 -15.78
CA LEU A 48 20.92 12.75 -15.26
C LEU A 48 21.19 13.55 -13.98
N SER A 49 22.11 13.06 -13.14
CA SER A 49 22.41 13.68 -11.84
C SER A 49 23.57 14.68 -11.87
N HIS A 50 24.36 14.72 -12.94
CA HIS A 50 25.54 15.58 -13.10
C HIS A 50 25.50 16.47 -14.35
N LYS A 51 24.41 16.42 -15.13
CA LYS A 51 24.19 17.26 -16.31
C LYS A 51 23.06 18.25 -16.06
N LYS A 52 23.37 19.53 -16.16
CA LYS A 52 22.43 20.64 -15.97
C LYS A 52 21.38 20.66 -17.09
N PRO A 53 20.27 21.39 -16.90
CA PRO A 53 19.25 21.56 -17.94
C PRO A 53 19.75 22.20 -19.23
N ASP A 54 20.83 22.99 -19.16
CA ASP A 54 21.52 23.59 -20.31
C ASP A 54 22.37 22.57 -21.11
N GLY A 55 22.46 21.32 -20.65
CA GLY A 55 23.23 20.26 -21.26
C GLY A 55 24.71 20.22 -20.87
N THR A 56 25.18 21.15 -20.04
CA THR A 56 26.57 21.18 -19.54
C THR A 56 26.73 20.33 -18.29
N PHE A 57 27.95 19.82 -18.05
CA PHE A 57 28.28 19.14 -16.80
C PHE A 57 28.49 20.14 -15.66
N VAL A 58 28.31 19.66 -14.44
CA VAL A 58 28.48 20.48 -13.23
C VAL A 58 29.91 21.02 -13.08
N ASN A 59 30.89 20.17 -13.39
CA ASN A 59 32.31 20.51 -13.45
C ASN A 59 33.01 19.65 -14.52
N GLU A 60 34.27 19.98 -14.79
CA GLU A 60 35.08 19.26 -15.78
C GLU A 60 35.35 17.80 -15.37
N GLU A 61 35.60 17.55 -14.09
CA GLU A 61 35.82 16.19 -13.57
C GLU A 61 34.59 15.29 -13.77
N ALA A 62 33.37 15.82 -13.65
CA ALA A 62 32.16 15.06 -13.97
C ALA A 62 32.06 14.72 -15.45
N ARG A 63 32.52 15.62 -16.33
CA ARG A 63 32.56 15.39 -17.78
C ARG A 63 33.53 14.27 -18.12
N GLU A 64 34.76 14.35 -17.59
CA GLU A 64 35.78 13.31 -17.80
C GLU A 64 35.34 11.95 -17.24
N LEU A 65 34.67 11.95 -16.08
CA LEU A 65 34.17 10.73 -15.46
C LEU A 65 33.05 10.12 -16.32
N HIS A 66 32.14 10.94 -16.84
CA HIS A 66 31.10 10.49 -17.76
C HIS A 66 31.68 9.90 -19.05
N GLU A 67 32.70 10.53 -19.62
CA GLU A 67 33.38 10.03 -20.83
C GLU A 67 34.00 8.65 -20.57
N LYS A 68 34.72 8.50 -19.46
CA LYS A 68 35.27 7.20 -19.04
C LYS A 68 34.19 6.15 -18.82
N LEU A 69 33.01 6.53 -18.32
CA LEU A 69 31.87 5.62 -18.14
C LEU A 69 31.27 5.09 -19.45
N GLN A 70 31.56 5.71 -20.61
CA GLN A 70 31.07 5.24 -21.90
C GLN A 70 31.94 4.13 -22.54
N GLU A 71 33.15 3.89 -22.03
CA GLU A 71 34.17 3.07 -22.72
C GLU A 71 34.10 1.55 -22.45
N GLY A 72 32.97 0.99 -22.00
CA GLY A 72 32.88 -0.47 -21.80
C GLY A 72 31.63 -0.98 -21.08
N SER A 73 31.72 -2.20 -20.51
CA SER A 73 30.61 -2.78 -19.75
C SER A 73 30.32 -1.94 -18.52
N GLU A 74 29.05 -1.59 -18.36
CA GLU A 74 28.65 -0.48 -17.50
C GLU A 74 29.09 -0.65 -16.04
N ASN A 75 28.97 -1.87 -15.50
CA ASN A 75 29.35 -2.14 -14.11
C ASN A 75 30.86 -2.21 -13.89
N GLU A 76 31.60 -2.84 -14.80
CA GLU A 76 33.06 -3.01 -14.65
C GLU A 76 33.77 -1.67 -14.78
N VAL A 77 33.36 -0.88 -15.77
CA VAL A 77 33.87 0.48 -15.98
C VAL A 77 33.51 1.37 -14.80
N PHE A 78 32.28 1.29 -14.29
CA PHE A 78 31.89 2.07 -13.12
C PHE A 78 32.72 1.72 -11.88
N MET A 79 33.00 0.44 -11.62
CA MET A 79 33.88 0.04 -10.52
C MET A 79 35.34 0.48 -10.73
N ARG A 80 35.82 0.50 -11.98
CA ARG A 80 37.17 0.99 -12.30
C ARG A 80 37.31 2.50 -12.06
N VAL A 81 36.29 3.26 -12.46
CA VAL A 81 36.28 4.73 -12.44
C VAL A 81 35.92 5.27 -11.06
N CYS A 82 34.87 4.74 -10.42
CA CYS A 82 34.37 5.20 -9.12
C CYS A 82 35.00 4.45 -7.93
N GLY A 83 35.78 3.40 -8.20
CA GLY A 83 36.35 2.52 -7.19
C GLY A 83 35.44 1.34 -6.82
N LYS A 84 36.00 0.42 -6.02
CA LYS A 84 35.31 -0.78 -5.56
C LYS A 84 34.06 -0.44 -4.74
N GLU A 85 32.98 -1.18 -4.97
CA GLU A 85 31.73 -1.06 -4.21
C GLU A 85 31.92 -1.39 -2.72
N HIS A 86 31.11 -0.77 -1.87
CA HIS A 86 31.08 -1.07 -0.45
C HIS A 86 30.26 -2.34 -0.18
N PRO A 87 30.65 -3.16 0.83
CA PRO A 87 29.80 -4.26 1.28
C PRO A 87 28.41 -3.74 1.73
N GLY A 88 27.34 -4.25 1.14
CA GLY A 88 25.95 -3.96 1.52
C GLY A 88 25.29 -2.76 0.82
N TYR A 89 26.02 -1.98 0.00
CA TYR A 89 25.44 -0.85 -0.73
C TYR A 89 26.15 -0.64 -2.07
N ILE A 90 25.36 -0.53 -3.14
CA ILE A 90 25.84 -0.16 -4.47
C ILE A 90 25.75 1.36 -4.67
N ARG A 91 26.90 1.97 -5.00
CA ARG A 91 27.00 3.37 -5.38
C ARG A 91 26.18 3.65 -6.65
N GLY A 92 25.37 4.72 -6.61
CA GLY A 92 24.59 5.17 -7.76
C GLY A 92 23.24 4.48 -7.98
N MET A 93 22.94 3.40 -7.23
CA MET A 93 21.71 2.61 -7.41
C MET A 93 20.62 2.89 -6.37
N GLY A 94 20.92 3.66 -5.32
CA GLY A 94 19.93 4.03 -4.32
C GLY A 94 19.93 3.18 -3.04
N LEU A 95 18.92 3.34 -2.19
CA LEU A 95 18.84 2.66 -0.89
C LEU A 95 18.56 1.17 -1.08
N GLY A 96 19.33 0.31 -0.40
CA GLY A 96 19.02 -1.10 -0.26
C GLY A 96 19.40 -2.02 -1.43
N VAL A 97 19.90 -1.48 -2.55
CA VAL A 97 20.37 -2.32 -3.66
C VAL A 97 21.73 -2.90 -3.31
N SER A 98 21.81 -4.22 -3.18
CA SER A 98 23.03 -4.93 -2.80
C SER A 98 23.75 -5.49 -4.03
N PRO A 99 25.10 -5.57 -4.03
CA PRO A 99 25.88 -6.08 -5.17
C PRO A 99 25.39 -7.42 -5.74
N SER A 100 24.85 -8.30 -4.89
CA SER A 100 24.32 -9.61 -5.28
C SER A 100 23.04 -9.54 -6.13
N GLN A 101 22.32 -8.42 -6.12
CA GLN A 101 21.13 -8.22 -6.96
C GLN A 101 21.47 -7.79 -8.41
N ILE A 102 22.68 -7.27 -8.66
CA ILE A 102 23.09 -6.74 -9.98
C ILE A 102 24.25 -7.53 -10.59
N VAL A 103 25.27 -7.84 -9.79
CA VAL A 103 26.42 -8.62 -10.26
C VAL A 103 26.08 -10.08 -10.03
N GLY A 104 25.66 -10.74 -11.11
CA GLY A 104 25.22 -12.14 -11.16
C GLY A 104 25.94 -13.01 -10.14
N SER A 105 25.26 -13.27 -9.02
CA SER A 105 25.73 -14.20 -8.00
C SER A 105 24.95 -15.48 -8.18
N SER A 106 25.51 -16.38 -8.96
CA SER A 106 25.09 -17.78 -9.15
C SER A 106 25.28 -18.64 -7.89
N SER A 107 25.19 -18.09 -6.67
CA SER A 107 25.46 -18.89 -5.46
C SER A 107 24.80 -18.47 -4.14
N SER A 108 23.93 -17.46 -4.10
CA SER A 108 23.05 -17.34 -2.90
C SER A 108 21.76 -16.61 -3.21
N ALA A 109 20.77 -17.38 -3.64
CA ALA A 109 19.36 -17.02 -3.68
C ALA A 109 18.80 -16.87 -2.24
N THR A 110 19.33 -15.93 -1.47
CA THR A 110 18.87 -15.64 -0.11
C THR A 110 18.70 -14.13 0.08
N SER A 111 18.02 -13.47 -0.85
CA SER A 111 17.37 -12.16 -0.62
C SER A 111 16.19 -11.92 -1.57
N SER A 112 15.69 -12.94 -2.25
CA SER A 112 14.43 -12.87 -3.01
C SER A 112 13.20 -13.15 -2.15
N THR A 113 13.36 -13.65 -0.92
CA THR A 113 12.22 -13.98 -0.06
C THR A 113 11.45 -12.74 0.41
N THR A 114 12.10 -11.58 0.53
CA THR A 114 11.40 -10.35 0.96
C THR A 114 10.62 -9.67 -0.16
N SER A 115 11.03 -9.78 -1.44
CA SER A 115 10.30 -9.14 -2.54
C SER A 115 9.07 -9.94 -2.96
N PHE A 116 9.15 -11.28 -2.97
CA PHE A 116 8.00 -12.13 -3.27
C PHE A 116 6.94 -12.00 -2.17
N GLU A 117 7.32 -12.09 -0.89
CA GLU A 117 6.38 -11.88 0.22
C GLU A 117 5.78 -10.47 0.23
N SER A 118 6.57 -9.44 -0.15
CA SER A 118 6.06 -8.07 -0.21
C SER A 118 5.06 -7.88 -1.36
N ASN A 119 5.30 -8.49 -2.52
CA ASN A 119 4.37 -8.45 -3.65
C ASN A 119 3.09 -9.24 -3.35
N GLU A 120 3.23 -10.43 -2.75
CA GLU A 120 2.09 -11.25 -2.34
C GLU A 120 1.21 -10.54 -1.31
N ARG A 121 1.82 -9.89 -0.29
CA ARG A 121 1.07 -9.06 0.67
C ARG A 121 0.40 -7.86 0.01
N MET A 122 1.01 -7.27 -1.02
CA MET A 122 0.42 -6.17 -1.77
C MET A 122 -0.80 -6.62 -2.59
N GLU A 123 -0.70 -7.77 -3.27
CA GLU A 123 -1.81 -8.37 -4.01
C GLU A 123 -2.96 -8.78 -3.07
N GLN A 124 -2.64 -9.38 -1.92
CA GLN A 124 -3.63 -9.73 -0.88
C GLN A 124 -4.34 -8.49 -0.35
N MET A 125 -3.59 -7.42 -0.01
CA MET A 125 -4.17 -6.15 0.40
C MET A 125 -5.06 -5.54 -0.70
N GLN A 126 -4.64 -5.62 -1.95
CA GLN A 126 -5.40 -5.07 -3.07
C GLN A 126 -6.74 -5.81 -3.25
N ALA A 127 -6.71 -7.15 -3.18
CA ALA A 127 -7.92 -7.98 -3.21
C ALA A 127 -8.85 -7.71 -2.01
N GLU A 128 -8.29 -7.50 -0.82
CA GLU A 128 -9.06 -7.12 0.37
C GLU A 128 -9.73 -5.75 0.20
N ILE A 129 -9.01 -4.77 -0.35
CA ILE A 129 -9.57 -3.43 -0.65
C ILE A 129 -10.73 -3.53 -1.65
N GLU A 130 -10.60 -4.36 -2.69
CA GLU A 130 -11.67 -4.56 -3.68
C GLU A 130 -12.90 -5.24 -3.06
N SER A 131 -12.69 -6.25 -2.21
CA SER A 131 -13.75 -6.91 -1.44
C SER A 131 -14.45 -5.97 -0.45
N LEU A 132 -13.70 -5.14 0.27
CA LEU A 132 -14.28 -4.16 1.18
C LEU A 132 -15.09 -3.09 0.42
N LYS A 133 -14.62 -2.68 -0.76
CA LYS A 133 -15.37 -1.73 -1.61
C LYS A 133 -16.71 -2.30 -2.07
N THR A 134 -16.79 -3.58 -2.43
CA THR A 134 -18.06 -4.19 -2.84
C THR A 134 -19.03 -4.31 -1.65
N GLN A 135 -18.54 -4.68 -0.46
CA GLN A 135 -19.37 -4.72 0.75
C GLN A 135 -19.92 -3.35 1.16
N VAL A 136 -19.10 -2.29 1.05
CA VAL A 136 -19.57 -0.92 1.33
C VAL A 136 -20.69 -0.52 0.37
N ALA A 137 -20.58 -0.84 -0.92
CA ALA A 137 -21.64 -0.56 -1.89
C ALA A 137 -22.94 -1.33 -1.57
N GLU A 138 -22.84 -2.56 -1.06
CA GLU A 138 -24.00 -3.34 -0.62
C GLU A 138 -24.65 -2.74 0.64
N ILE A 139 -23.85 -2.31 1.62
CA ILE A 139 -24.35 -1.63 2.83
C ILE A 139 -25.10 -0.34 2.46
N ASP A 140 -24.60 0.43 1.50
CA ASP A 140 -25.28 1.65 1.03
C ASP A 140 -26.65 1.35 0.39
N SER A 141 -26.75 0.27 -0.38
CA SER A 141 -28.02 -0.22 -0.94
C SER A 141 -29.01 -0.67 0.14
N LEU A 142 -28.53 -1.46 1.11
CA LEU A 142 -29.35 -1.90 2.24
C LEU A 142 -29.82 -0.72 3.09
N LYS A 143 -28.96 0.27 3.30
CA LYS A 143 -29.29 1.50 4.03
C LYS A 143 -30.42 2.27 3.34
N ALA A 144 -30.44 2.34 2.01
CA ALA A 144 -31.54 2.94 1.26
C ALA A 144 -32.87 2.18 1.51
N GLN A 145 -32.88 0.85 1.45
CA GLN A 145 -34.08 0.05 1.74
C GLN A 145 -34.58 0.20 3.17
N VAL A 146 -33.66 0.32 4.15
CA VAL A 146 -34.03 0.58 5.55
C VAL A 146 -34.75 1.93 5.68
N THR A 147 -34.31 2.97 4.95
CA THR A 147 -35.03 4.25 4.96
C THR A 147 -36.45 4.16 4.39
N GLU A 148 -36.67 3.33 3.36
CA GLU A 148 -38.02 3.10 2.83
C GLU A 148 -38.92 2.37 3.84
N VAL A 149 -38.39 1.36 4.53
CA VAL A 149 -39.11 0.65 5.59
C VAL A 149 -39.50 1.58 6.73
N ASP A 150 -38.63 2.52 7.11
CA ASP A 150 -38.92 3.49 8.16
C ASP A 150 -40.01 4.50 7.74
N VAL A 151 -40.07 4.88 6.46
CA VAL A 151 -41.18 5.69 5.91
C VAL A 151 -42.49 4.91 5.94
N LEU A 152 -42.47 3.63 5.53
CA LEU A 152 -43.66 2.77 5.57
C LEU A 152 -44.16 2.56 7.00
N LYS A 153 -43.27 2.37 7.97
CA LYS A 153 -43.64 2.28 9.40
C LYS A 153 -44.35 3.54 9.89
N GLN A 154 -43.88 4.73 9.50
CA GLN A 154 -44.54 5.99 9.86
C GLN A 154 -45.93 6.12 9.22
N GLN A 155 -46.10 5.70 7.96
CA GLN A 155 -47.41 5.69 7.29
C GLN A 155 -48.40 4.72 7.96
N ILE A 156 -47.95 3.53 8.34
CA ILE A 156 -48.79 2.56 9.06
C ILE A 156 -49.19 3.11 10.43
N ALA A 157 -48.25 3.69 11.19
CA ALA A 157 -48.53 4.31 12.48
C ALA A 157 -49.57 5.45 12.36
N PHE A 158 -49.48 6.25 11.30
CA PHE A 158 -50.46 7.31 11.02
C PHE A 158 -51.86 6.76 10.70
N LEU A 159 -51.95 5.65 9.96
CA LEU A 159 -53.23 5.01 9.66
C LEU A 159 -53.86 4.37 10.90
N MET A 160 -53.06 3.76 11.77
CA MET A 160 -53.54 3.17 13.04
C MET A 160 -54.10 4.23 14.01
N GLN A 161 -53.63 5.48 13.96
CA GLN A 161 -54.21 6.58 14.75
C GLN A 161 -55.56 7.09 14.21
N ARG A 162 -55.98 6.64 13.02
CA ARG A 162 -57.14 7.16 12.29
C ARG A 162 -58.34 6.20 12.24
N THR A 163 -58.20 4.99 12.76
CA THR A 163 -59.30 4.03 12.95
C THR A 163 -60.06 4.33 14.25
N PRO A 164 -61.36 4.67 14.22
CA PRO A 164 -62.14 4.75 15.45
C PRO A 164 -62.38 3.34 16.00
N ASP A 165 -62.26 3.18 17.32
CA ASP A 165 -62.47 1.92 18.05
C ASP A 165 -63.81 1.27 17.70
N LEU A 166 -63.76 0.15 16.98
CA LEU A 166 -64.85 -0.84 16.98
C LEU A 166 -64.56 -1.87 18.07
N GLU A 167 -64.78 -1.50 19.33
CA GLU A 167 -65.02 -2.49 20.38
C GLU A 167 -66.42 -3.11 20.17
N SER A 168 -66.47 -4.43 19.95
CA SER A 168 -67.71 -5.21 20.01
C SER A 168 -67.80 -5.97 21.35
N PRO A 169 -68.98 -6.04 22.00
CA PRO A 169 -69.10 -6.35 23.43
C PRO A 169 -69.14 -7.85 23.69
N ILE A 170 -68.24 -8.35 24.54
CA ILE A 170 -68.29 -9.72 25.06
C ILE A 170 -69.39 -9.80 26.13
N ASN A 171 -70.51 -10.40 25.74
CA ASN A 171 -71.67 -10.62 26.58
C ASN A 171 -71.35 -11.67 27.67
N LYS A 172 -71.46 -11.27 28.94
CA LYS A 172 -71.31 -12.16 30.10
C LYS A 172 -72.50 -13.12 30.16
N ARG A 173 -72.25 -14.43 30.12
CA ARG A 173 -73.24 -15.41 30.58
C ARG A 173 -72.58 -16.45 31.47
N SER A 174 -72.88 -16.32 32.76
CA SER A 174 -72.61 -17.28 33.83
C SER A 174 -73.55 -18.49 33.68
N SER A 175 -73.05 -19.70 33.91
CA SER A 175 -73.83 -20.78 34.54
C SER A 175 -72.91 -21.88 35.08
N GLU A 176 -73.14 -22.20 36.35
CA GLU A 176 -72.48 -23.19 37.21
C GLU A 176 -72.77 -24.66 36.85
N GLY A 177 -71.94 -25.56 37.39
CA GLY A 177 -72.21 -27.00 37.57
C GLY A 177 -71.53 -27.91 36.53
N SER A 178 -70.90 -29.04 36.84
CA SER A 178 -70.84 -29.85 38.06
C SER A 178 -69.63 -30.80 37.99
N HIS A 179 -69.04 -31.05 39.15
CA HIS A 179 -67.97 -32.01 39.47
C HIS A 179 -68.25 -33.47 39.07
N ILE A 180 -67.20 -34.25 38.72
CA ILE A 180 -66.86 -35.63 39.14
C ILE A 180 -65.42 -35.96 38.65
N PRO A 181 -64.51 -36.53 39.48
CA PRO A 181 -63.19 -37.01 39.06
C PRO A 181 -63.04 -38.54 39.15
N GLU A 182 -62.34 -39.18 38.22
CA GLU A 182 -61.73 -40.52 38.39
C GLU A 182 -60.56 -40.62 37.37
N ARG A 183 -59.30 -40.53 37.79
CA ARG A 183 -58.37 -41.61 38.17
C ARG A 183 -58.11 -42.65 37.06
N GLY A 184 -56.87 -42.68 36.57
CA GLY A 184 -56.41 -43.67 35.60
C GLY A 184 -54.89 -43.64 35.43
N ASN A 185 -54.21 -44.34 36.34
CA ASN A 185 -52.79 -44.66 36.44
C ASN A 185 -51.91 -44.62 35.16
N SER A 186 -50.73 -44.00 35.31
CA SER A 186 -49.50 -44.37 34.62
C SER A 186 -49.10 -45.83 34.91
N PRO A 187 -48.28 -46.47 34.05
CA PRO A 187 -46.90 -46.65 34.50
C PRO A 187 -45.85 -46.45 33.40
N ALA A 188 -44.69 -45.97 33.86
CA ALA A 188 -43.44 -45.97 33.12
C ALA A 188 -42.89 -47.40 32.97
N THR A 189 -42.12 -47.66 31.91
CA THR A 189 -41.05 -48.68 31.93
C THR A 189 -40.01 -48.32 30.86
N ILE A 190 -38.81 -47.98 31.37
CA ILE A 190 -37.45 -48.02 30.80
C ILE A 190 -37.17 -47.16 29.57
#